data_AF-A0A1C6DXL6-F1
#
_entry.id   AF-A0A1C6DXL6-F1
#
_cell.length_a   1.000
_cell.length_b   1.000
_cell.length_c   1.000
_cell.angle_alpha   90.00
_cell.angle_beta   90.00
_cell.angle_gamma   90.00
#
_symmetry.space_group_name_H-M   'P 1'
#
loop_
_entity.id
_entity.type
_entity.pdbx_description
1 polymer ?
#
loop_
_entity_poly.entity_id
_entity_poly.type
_entity_poly.pdbx_seq_one_letter_code
_entity_poly.pdbx_strand_id
1 'polypeptide(L)'
;MNREILFRGKRVDSSEWFEGSYWLSRSAVRETTYITDGYGNLFCVIPETVGQFTGLTDKNGVKIFEGDIVTVENPNISDDEYGIVKFDNDGAMFIVEFDTFTVDFGNNIDGNQCEIIGNIFDNPELLKGEENE
;
A
#
# COMPACT_ATOMS: atom_id res chain seq x y z
N MET A 1 -10.31 8.81 18.74
CA MET A 1 -9.53 7.63 18.33
C MET A 1 -8.17 8.12 17.84
N ASN A 2 -7.08 7.42 18.20
CA ASN A 2 -5.75 7.70 17.66
C ASN A 2 -5.52 6.77 16.47
N ARG A 3 -5.18 7.33 15.30
CA ARG A 3 -4.75 6.57 14.12
C ARG A 3 -3.30 6.13 14.33
N GLU A 4 -2.99 4.85 14.06
CA GLU A 4 -1.60 4.38 14.01
C GLU A 4 -0.90 5.01 12.80
N ILE A 5 0.24 5.65 13.02
CA ILE A 5 1.08 6.19 11.95
C ILE A 5 2.20 5.18 11.70
N LEU A 6 2.03 4.41 10.62
CA LEU A 6 2.94 3.35 10.22
C LEU A 6 3.19 3.43 8.72
N PHE A 7 4.42 3.13 8.32
CA PHE A 7 4.84 3.06 6.93
C PHE A 7 5.53 1.72 6.69
N ARG A 8 5.57 1.29 5.44
CA ARG A 8 6.45 0.22 4.98
C ARG A 8 7.31 0.69 3.82
N GLY A 9 8.42 0.01 3.58
CA GLY A 9 9.25 0.22 2.39
C GLY A 9 10.19 -0.96 2.14
N LYS A 10 10.57 -1.16 0.88
CA LYS A 10 11.47 -2.22 0.46
C LYS A 10 12.92 -1.79 0.65
N ARG A 11 13.70 -2.61 1.35
CA ARG A 11 15.11 -2.35 1.66
C ARG A 11 15.96 -2.33 0.40
N VAL A 12 16.89 -1.38 0.33
CA VAL A 12 17.83 -1.26 -0.80
C VAL A 12 18.82 -2.44 -0.86
N ASP A 13 19.18 -3.02 0.29
CA ASP A 13 20.23 -4.02 0.42
C ASP A 13 19.73 -5.48 0.36
N SER A 14 18.49 -5.76 0.77
CA SER A 14 17.95 -7.12 0.82
C SER A 14 16.68 -7.36 -0.01
N SER A 15 16.07 -6.32 -0.58
CA SER A 15 14.73 -6.41 -1.20
C SER A 15 13.63 -6.91 -0.24
N GLU A 16 13.86 -6.95 1.07
CA GLU A 16 12.84 -7.26 2.06
C GLU A 16 12.01 -6.03 2.41
N TRP A 17 10.75 -6.23 2.78
CA TRP A 17 9.92 -5.16 3.34
C TRP A 17 10.23 -4.92 4.81
N PHE A 18 10.21 -3.66 5.20
CA PHE A 18 10.33 -3.26 6.59
C PHE A 18 9.23 -2.27 6.96
N GLU A 19 8.56 -2.51 8.09
CA GLU A 19 7.51 -1.65 8.65
C GLU A 19 8.05 -0.80 9.80
N GLY A 20 7.62 0.46 9.89
CA GLY A 20 8.05 1.35 10.94
C GLY A 20 7.71 2.81 10.66
N SER A 21 8.45 3.72 11.30
CA SER A 21 8.28 5.16 11.09
C SER A 21 9.07 5.63 9.88
N TYR A 22 8.47 6.49 9.06
CA TYR A 22 9.14 7.14 7.94
C TYR A 22 10.16 8.18 8.42
N TRP A 23 11.36 8.14 7.86
CA TRP A 23 12.40 9.12 8.15
C TRP A 23 13.11 9.56 6.86
N LEU A 24 13.07 10.86 6.59
CA LEU A 24 13.73 11.46 5.44
C LEU A 24 14.99 12.21 5.87
N SER A 25 16.15 11.75 5.40
CA SER A 25 17.43 12.43 5.61
C SER A 25 17.78 13.26 4.38
N ARG A 26 17.81 14.60 4.53
CA ARG A 26 18.22 15.54 3.48
C ARG A 26 19.55 16.18 3.82
N SER A 27 20.44 16.19 2.84
CA SER A 27 21.70 16.94 2.86
C SER A 27 21.85 17.74 1.57
N ALA A 28 22.84 18.65 1.50
CA ALA A 28 23.09 19.44 0.30
C ALA A 28 23.45 18.59 -0.95
N VAL A 29 23.81 17.32 -0.77
CA VAL A 29 24.32 16.44 -1.84
C VAL A 29 23.47 15.18 -2.07
N ARG A 30 22.60 14.83 -1.11
CA ARG A 30 21.84 13.58 -1.17
C ARG A 30 20.59 13.65 -0.31
N GLU A 31 19.52 13.06 -0.84
CA GLU A 31 18.32 12.67 -0.12
C GLU A 31 18.34 11.15 0.07
N THR A 32 17.96 10.67 1.26
CA THR A 32 17.86 9.23 1.54
C THR A 32 16.68 8.95 2.44
N THR A 33 15.90 7.95 2.03
CA THR A 33 14.69 7.53 2.70
C THR A 33 14.97 6.32 3.58
N TYR A 34 14.48 6.38 4.81
CA TYR A 34 14.61 5.31 5.78
C TYR A 34 13.25 4.94 6.37
N ILE A 35 13.11 3.68 6.75
CA ILE A 35 12.12 3.25 7.74
C ILE A 35 12.89 2.93 9.02
N THR A 36 12.37 3.33 10.18
CA THR A 36 12.97 3.08 11.49
C THR A 36 12.06 2.28 12.39
N ASP A 37 12.66 1.42 13.22
CA ASP A 37 11.95 0.70 14.29
C ASP A 37 11.63 1.59 15.50
N GLY A 38 12.09 2.85 15.52
CA GLY A 38 11.91 3.78 16.63
C GLY A 38 12.91 3.62 17.78
N TYR A 39 13.83 2.67 17.69
CA TYR A 39 14.86 2.38 18.70
C TYR A 39 16.28 2.76 18.23
N GLY A 40 16.38 3.55 17.16
CA GLY A 40 17.63 4.05 16.60
C GLY A 40 18.17 3.22 15.43
N ASN A 41 17.49 2.15 15.03
CA ASN A 41 17.84 1.43 13.80
C ASN A 41 17.20 2.12 12.59
N LEU A 42 18.00 2.38 11.55
CA LEU A 42 17.58 3.01 10.31
C LEU A 42 17.80 2.04 9.15
N PHE A 43 16.72 1.70 8.44
CA PHE A 43 16.77 0.82 7.28
C PHE A 43 16.58 1.67 6.01
N CYS A 44 17.61 1.73 5.16
CA CYS A 44 17.53 2.46 3.90
C CYS A 44 16.54 1.73 2.97
N VAL A 45 15.52 2.44 2.50
CA VAL A 45 14.50 1.88 1.61
C VAL A 45 14.46 2.59 0.27
N ILE A 46 13.92 1.91 -0.72
CA ILE A 46 13.63 2.47 -2.04
C ILE A 46 12.49 3.48 -1.88
N PRO A 47 12.71 4.78 -2.14
CA PRO A 47 11.72 5.84 -1.87
C PRO A 47 10.35 5.57 -2.51
N GLU A 48 10.34 5.03 -3.73
CA GLU A 48 9.14 4.75 -4.51
C GLU A 48 8.27 3.66 -3.88
N THR A 49 8.86 2.78 -3.06
CA THR A 49 8.15 1.69 -2.39
C THR A 49 7.51 2.08 -1.06
N VAL A 50 7.71 3.32 -0.62
CA VAL A 50 7.15 3.77 0.65
C VAL A 50 5.64 3.90 0.53
N GLY A 51 4.92 3.16 1.37
CA GLY A 51 3.46 3.23 1.47
C GLY A 51 3.02 3.43 2.91
N GLN A 52 2.02 4.29 3.14
CA GLN A 52 1.44 4.48 4.46
C GLN A 52 0.42 3.37 4.77
N PHE A 53 0.37 2.95 6.03
CA PHE A 53 -0.71 2.11 6.54
C PHE A 53 -2.03 2.88 6.49
N THR A 54 -3.05 2.29 5.88
CA THR A 54 -4.38 2.90 5.74
C THR A 54 -5.10 3.10 7.07
N GLY A 55 -4.74 2.29 8.09
CA GLY A 55 -5.48 2.18 9.35
C GLY A 55 -6.45 0.99 9.38
N LEU A 56 -6.58 0.25 8.28
CA LEU A 56 -7.49 -0.88 8.12
C LEU A 56 -6.72 -2.18 7.86
N THR A 57 -7.26 -3.30 8.34
CA THR A 57 -6.76 -4.64 8.00
C THR A 57 -7.70 -5.31 7.02
N ASP A 58 -7.16 -6.18 6.17
CA ASP A 58 -7.94 -7.04 5.30
C ASP A 58 -8.75 -8.08 6.11
N LYS A 59 -9.56 -8.90 5.42
CA LYS A 59 -10.38 -9.94 6.07
C LYS A 59 -9.58 -10.99 6.85
N ASN A 60 -8.28 -11.11 6.55
CA ASN A 60 -7.34 -12.02 7.20
C ASN A 60 -6.58 -11.33 8.35
N GLY A 61 -6.87 -10.06 8.66
CA GLY A 61 -6.20 -9.30 9.71
C GLY A 61 -4.83 -8.73 9.31
N VAL A 62 -4.48 -8.76 8.02
CA VAL A 62 -3.24 -8.21 7.49
C VAL A 62 -3.40 -6.70 7.27
N LYS A 63 -2.43 -5.90 7.71
CA LYS A 63 -2.46 -4.44 7.54
C LYS A 63 -2.44 -4.06 6.05
N ILE A 64 -3.36 -3.20 5.64
CA ILE A 64 -3.44 -2.70 4.26
C ILE A 64 -2.67 -1.38 4.16
N PHE A 65 -1.73 -1.31 3.23
CA PHE A 65 -0.92 -0.14 2.93
C PHE A 65 -1.18 0.37 1.51
N GLU A 66 -0.73 1.59 1.24
CA GLU A 66 -0.65 2.07 -0.14
C GLU A 66 0.16 1.12 -1.03
N GLY A 67 -0.31 0.97 -2.27
CA GLY A 67 0.26 0.08 -3.27
C GLY A 67 -0.10 -1.40 -3.10
N ASP A 68 -0.88 -1.77 -2.06
CA ASP A 68 -1.48 -3.11 -2.01
C ASP A 68 -2.50 -3.29 -3.14
N ILE A 69 -2.52 -4.52 -3.67
CA ILE A 69 -3.50 -4.99 -4.65
C ILE A 69 -4.48 -5.87 -3.88
N VAL A 70 -5.77 -5.53 -3.98
CA VAL A 70 -6.85 -6.17 -3.23
C VAL A 70 -7.92 -6.71 -4.16
N THR A 71 -8.48 -7.86 -3.81
CA THR A 71 -9.81 -8.27 -4.27
C THR A 71 -10.85 -7.72 -3.31
N VAL A 72 -12.07 -7.49 -3.80
CA VAL A 72 -13.18 -7.00 -2.96
C VAL A 72 -14.39 -7.90 -3.14
N GLU A 73 -14.88 -8.45 -2.02
CA GLU A 73 -16.10 -9.25 -1.98
C GLU A 73 -17.33 -8.35 -2.17
N ASN A 74 -17.72 -8.13 -3.43
CA ASN A 74 -18.89 -7.34 -3.80
C ASN A 74 -19.57 -7.95 -5.04
N PRO A 75 -20.91 -8.20 -5.01
CA PRO A 75 -21.62 -8.78 -6.16
C PRO A 75 -21.56 -7.97 -7.47
N ASN A 76 -21.15 -6.71 -7.42
CA ASN A 76 -21.03 -5.84 -8.59
C ASN A 76 -19.60 -5.73 -9.13
N ILE A 77 -18.63 -6.36 -8.47
CA ILE A 77 -17.22 -6.40 -8.88
C ILE A 77 -16.95 -7.82 -9.38
N SER A 78 -16.29 -7.95 -10.53
CA SER A 78 -15.93 -9.26 -11.07
C SER A 78 -14.89 -9.93 -10.17
N ASP A 79 -14.94 -11.26 -10.02
CA ASP A 79 -13.94 -12.01 -9.27
C ASP A 79 -12.51 -11.85 -9.85
N ASP A 80 -12.42 -11.51 -11.14
CA ASP A 80 -11.16 -11.26 -11.86
C ASP A 80 -10.71 -9.78 -11.83
N GLU A 81 -11.45 -8.89 -11.16
CA GLU A 81 -11.11 -7.46 -11.07
C GLU A 81 -10.37 -7.16 -9.76
N TYR A 82 -9.20 -6.54 -9.89
CA TYR A 82 -8.35 -6.17 -8.75
C TYR A 82 -8.29 -4.65 -8.59
N GLY A 83 -8.24 -4.21 -7.34
CA GLY A 83 -8.12 -2.81 -6.99
C GLY A 83 -6.76 -2.48 -6.38
N ILE A 84 -6.24 -1.29 -6.65
CA ILE A 84 -5.00 -0.78 -6.07
C ILE A 84 -5.32 0.23 -4.99
N VAL A 85 -4.78 0.04 -3.80
CA VAL A 85 -4.93 0.98 -2.68
C VAL A 85 -4.04 2.19 -2.90
N LYS A 86 -4.63 3.39 -2.89
CA LYS A 86 -3.93 4.67 -3.07
C LYS A 86 -4.41 5.74 -2.10
N PHE A 87 -3.60 6.77 -1.88
CA PHE A 87 -4.05 8.01 -1.26
C PHE A 87 -4.45 9.03 -2.33
N ASP A 88 -5.72 9.46 -2.32
CA ASP A 88 -6.19 10.57 -3.12
C ASP A 88 -5.89 11.90 -2.40
N ASN A 89 -5.06 12.73 -3.02
CA ASN A 89 -4.66 14.02 -2.44
C ASN A 89 -5.79 15.06 -2.47
N ASP A 90 -6.70 14.98 -3.44
CA ASP A 90 -7.79 15.96 -3.58
C ASP A 90 -8.89 15.69 -2.56
N GLY A 91 -9.28 14.42 -2.37
CA GLY A 91 -10.21 13.98 -1.33
C GLY A 91 -9.58 13.84 0.06
N ALA A 92 -8.25 13.87 0.17
CA ALA A 92 -7.49 13.65 1.40
C ALA A 92 -7.85 12.34 2.11
N MET A 93 -7.90 11.25 1.34
CA MET A 93 -8.48 9.97 1.78
C MET A 93 -7.82 8.79 1.06
N PHE A 94 -7.94 7.59 1.64
CA PHE A 94 -7.57 6.37 0.93
C PHE A 94 -8.71 5.96 -0.01
N ILE A 95 -8.33 5.43 -1.16
CA ILE A 95 -9.22 4.91 -2.18
C ILE A 95 -8.72 3.54 -2.65
N VAL A 96 -9.62 2.77 -3.26
CA VAL A 96 -9.25 1.62 -4.08
C VAL A 96 -9.59 1.97 -5.53
N GLU A 97 -8.56 1.98 -6.37
CA GLU A 97 -8.66 2.23 -7.80
C GLU A 97 -8.71 0.91 -8.56
N PHE A 98 -9.83 0.65 -9.22
CA PHE A 98 -10.01 -0.43 -10.18
C PHE A 98 -9.82 0.12 -11.59
N ASP A 99 -9.75 -0.76 -12.59
CA ASP A 99 -9.60 -0.37 -14.00
C ASP A 99 -10.76 0.50 -14.50
N THR A 100 -11.97 0.26 -13.99
CA THR A 100 -13.19 0.91 -14.50
C THR A 100 -13.79 1.96 -13.59
N PHE A 101 -13.44 1.97 -12.31
CA PHE A 101 -13.97 2.91 -11.32
C PHE A 101 -13.04 3.06 -10.10
N THR A 102 -13.36 4.01 -9.24
CA THR A 102 -12.66 4.25 -7.98
C THR A 102 -13.65 4.31 -6.84
N VAL A 103 -13.30 3.74 -5.70
CA VAL A 103 -14.13 3.77 -4.49
C VAL A 103 -13.38 4.31 -3.29
N ASP A 104 -14.12 4.99 -2.43
CA ASP A 104 -13.68 5.43 -1.11
C ASP A 104 -13.35 4.23 -0.22
N PHE A 105 -12.11 4.20 0.29
CA PHE A 105 -11.65 3.17 1.21
C PHE A 105 -11.86 3.60 2.67
N GLY A 106 -12.81 2.95 3.32
CA GLY A 106 -13.25 3.22 4.70
C GLY A 106 -14.72 3.65 4.80
N ASN A 107 -15.28 4.35 3.79
CA ASN A 107 -16.70 4.70 3.79
C ASN A 107 -17.56 3.79 2.90
N ASN A 108 -17.09 3.43 1.70
CA ASN A 108 -17.88 2.64 0.75
C ASN A 108 -17.52 1.15 0.77
N ILE A 109 -16.25 0.85 0.99
CA ILE A 109 -15.71 -0.48 1.22
C ILE A 109 -14.81 -0.44 2.45
N ASP A 110 -14.87 -1.47 3.28
CA ASP A 110 -13.95 -1.61 4.42
C ASP A 110 -12.98 -2.77 4.22
N GLY A 111 -12.01 -2.87 5.12
CA GLY A 111 -10.98 -3.91 5.04
C GLY A 111 -11.52 -5.34 5.20
N ASN A 112 -12.66 -5.55 5.88
CA ASN A 112 -13.24 -6.90 6.03
C ASN A 112 -13.82 -7.46 4.73
N GLN A 113 -14.06 -6.59 3.75
CA GLN A 113 -14.48 -6.98 2.40
C GLN A 113 -13.30 -7.19 1.45
N CYS A 114 -12.08 -6.86 1.90
CA CYS A 114 -10.89 -6.89 1.07
C CYS A 114 -10.01 -8.10 1.42
N GLU A 115 -9.32 -8.64 0.43
CA GLU A 115 -8.21 -9.57 0.61
C GLU A 115 -7.01 -9.09 -0.19
N ILE A 116 -5.88 -8.92 0.49
CA ILE A 116 -4.62 -8.55 -0.17
C ILE A 116 -4.13 -9.76 -0.95
N ILE A 117 -3.91 -9.58 -2.25
CA ILE A 117 -3.38 -10.63 -3.15
C ILE A 117 -1.97 -10.33 -3.65
N GLY A 118 -1.45 -9.13 -3.37
CA GLY A 118 -0.12 -8.71 -3.77
C GLY A 118 0.11 -7.22 -3.57
N ASN A 119 1.19 -6.70 -4.11
CA ASN A 119 1.44 -5.25 -4.19
C ASN A 119 2.08 -4.88 -5.53
N ILE A 120 1.99 -3.61 -5.91
CA ILE A 120 2.45 -3.13 -7.23
C ILE A 120 3.96 -3.30 -7.50
N PHE A 121 4.77 -3.56 -6.47
CA PHE A 121 6.23 -3.71 -6.60
C PHE A 121 6.68 -5.17 -6.68
N ASP A 122 6.02 -6.07 -5.96
CA ASP A 122 6.34 -7.50 -5.96
C ASP A 122 5.52 -8.28 -6.99
N ASN A 123 4.33 -7.79 -7.33
CA ASN A 123 3.37 -8.45 -8.21
C ASN A 123 2.97 -7.60 -9.42
N PRO A 124 3.92 -7.06 -10.21
CA PRO A 124 3.60 -6.25 -11.38
C PRO A 124 2.84 -7.02 -12.47
N GLU A 125 2.87 -8.36 -12.45
CA GLU A 125 2.07 -9.22 -13.33
C GLU A 125 0.57 -9.09 -13.12
N LEU A 126 0.11 -8.77 -11.90
CA LEU A 126 -1.31 -8.56 -11.60
C LEU A 126 -1.86 -7.26 -12.19
N LEU A 127 -0.98 -6.35 -12.63
CA LEU A 127 -1.35 -5.07 -13.25
C LEU A 127 -1.50 -5.18 -14.77
N LYS A 128 -1.04 -6.28 -15.35
CA LYS A 128 -1.17 -6.55 -16.78
C LYS A 128 -2.35 -7.47 -16.93
N GLY A 129 -3.54 -6.91 -17.15
CA GLY A 129 -4.70 -7.68 -17.55
C GLY A 129 -4.29 -8.63 -18.68
N GLU A 130 -4.69 -9.90 -18.57
CA GLU A 130 -4.32 -10.96 -19.50
C GLU A 130 -4.39 -10.46 -20.96
N GLU A 131 -3.23 -10.30 -21.61
CA GLU A 131 -3.17 -10.39 -23.07
C GLU A 131 -3.49 -11.85 -23.39
N ASN A 132 -4.78 -12.16 -23.40
CA ASN A 132 -5.29 -13.42 -23.91
C ASN A 132 -4.97 -13.47 -25.41
N GLU A 133 -4.06 -14.37 -25.81
CA GLU A 133 -3.92 -14.87 -27.19
C GLU A 133 -5.18 -15.62 -27.64
#